data_AF-A0A8J6H9D3-F1
#
_entry.id   AF-A0A8J6H9D3-F1
#
_cell.length_a   1.000
_cell.length_b   1.000
_cell.length_c   1.000
_cell.angle_alpha   90.00
_cell.angle_beta   90.00
_cell.angle_gamma   90.00
#
_symmetry.space_group_name_H-M   'P 1'
#
loop_
_entity.id
_entity.type
_entity.pdbx_description
1 polymer ?
#
loop_
_entity_poly.entity_id
_entity_poly.type
_entity_poly.pdbx_seq_one_letter_code
_entity_poly.pdbx_strand_id
1 'polypeptide(L)'
;MDPDYSYLYMVAPQQPSDWSSASSYDSFSEEGGDPASRSKSRVTPLVLRKRRLAANARERRRMQNLNQAFDRLRTFLPQLGQDRQLSKYETLQMAQTYITALYDLLDQRPQD
;
A
#
# COMPACT_ATOMS: atom_id res chain seq x y z
N MET A 1 -44.50 -13.13 -1.22
CA MET A 1 -43.90 -12.91 -2.56
C MET A 1 -42.95 -11.76 -2.39
N ASP A 2 -41.70 -12.08 -2.04
CA ASP A 2 -40.56 -11.17 -1.98
C ASP A 2 -39.37 -11.93 -2.59
N PRO A 3 -38.74 -11.45 -3.68
CA PRO A 3 -37.54 -12.07 -4.21
C PRO A 3 -36.40 -11.06 -4.25
N ASP A 4 -35.43 -11.16 -3.33
CA ASP A 4 -34.12 -10.56 -3.58
C ASP A 4 -33.00 -11.34 -2.88
N TYR A 5 -32.67 -12.50 -3.44
CA TYR A 5 -31.51 -13.31 -3.06
C TYR A 5 -30.47 -13.41 -4.21
N SER A 6 -30.57 -12.57 -5.24
CA SER A 6 -29.75 -12.69 -6.45
C SER A 6 -28.36 -12.03 -6.38
N TYR A 7 -27.98 -11.40 -5.27
CA TYR A 7 -26.70 -10.68 -5.16
C TYR A 7 -25.55 -11.46 -4.50
N LEU A 8 -25.73 -12.75 -4.21
CA LEU A 8 -24.73 -13.55 -3.50
C LEU A 8 -23.99 -14.60 -4.35
N TYR A 9 -23.95 -14.44 -5.67
CA TYR A 9 -23.12 -15.28 -6.56
C TYR A 9 -22.38 -14.45 -7.62
N MET A 10 -21.35 -13.72 -7.20
CA MET A 10 -20.20 -13.38 -8.06
C MET A 10 -18.91 -13.42 -7.24
N VAL A 11 -18.55 -14.62 -6.76
CA VAL A 11 -17.14 -14.95 -6.53
C VAL A 11 -16.61 -15.42 -7.88
N ALA A 12 -16.04 -14.49 -8.65
CA ALA A 12 -15.38 -14.83 -9.91
C ALA A 12 -13.98 -15.43 -9.61
N PRO A 13 -13.61 -16.56 -10.23
CA PRO A 13 -12.26 -17.07 -10.18
C PRO A 13 -11.31 -16.16 -10.97
N GLN A 14 -10.06 -16.09 -10.52
CA GLN A 14 -8.94 -15.41 -11.18
C GLN A 14 -8.70 -15.95 -12.59
N GLN A 15 -8.55 -15.06 -13.59
CA GLN A 15 -7.62 -15.19 -14.72
C GLN A 15 -7.20 -13.79 -15.24
N PRO A 16 -5.97 -13.61 -15.78
CA PRO A 16 -5.40 -12.32 -16.09
C PRO A 16 -5.40 -12.03 -17.60
N SER A 17 -5.89 -10.87 -18.04
CA SER A 17 -5.47 -10.23 -19.31
C SER A 17 -6.18 -8.90 -19.55
N ASP A 18 -5.38 -7.91 -19.93
CA ASP A 18 -5.68 -6.71 -20.70
C ASP A 18 -6.55 -5.61 -20.05
N TRP A 19 -5.84 -4.67 -19.43
CA TRP A 19 -6.31 -3.32 -19.17
C TRP A 19 -6.40 -2.52 -20.48
N SER A 20 -7.26 -2.90 -21.43
CA SER A 20 -7.30 -2.25 -22.75
C SER A 20 -8.64 -1.55 -23.02
N SER A 21 -8.51 -0.27 -23.37
CA SER A 21 -9.51 0.65 -23.94
C SER A 21 -10.35 1.39 -22.90
N ALA A 22 -9.94 2.59 -22.46
CA ALA A 22 -9.91 3.86 -23.21
C ALA A 22 -11.28 4.28 -23.77
N SER A 23 -11.68 5.48 -23.34
CA SER A 23 -12.76 6.36 -23.82
C SER A 23 -14.18 5.81 -23.86
N SER A 24 -14.95 6.09 -22.81
CA SER A 24 -16.30 6.60 -23.08
C SER A 24 -16.16 8.11 -23.16
N TYR A 25 -16.24 8.64 -24.38
CA TYR A 25 -16.26 10.08 -24.60
C TYR A 25 -17.41 10.69 -23.79
N ASP A 26 -17.10 11.79 -23.11
CA ASP A 26 -18.08 12.66 -22.49
C ASP A 26 -18.83 13.34 -23.63
N SER A 27 -20.10 12.99 -23.81
CA SER A 27 -20.96 13.58 -24.84
C SER A 27 -21.36 14.97 -24.39
N PHE A 28 -20.55 15.96 -24.78
CA PHE A 28 -20.85 17.38 -24.60
C PHE A 28 -21.97 17.76 -25.59
N SER A 29 -23.20 17.84 -25.10
CA SER A 29 -24.29 18.49 -25.85
C SER A 29 -24.15 19.99 -25.68
N GLU A 30 -23.81 20.69 -26.77
CA GLU A 30 -23.95 22.15 -26.84
C GLU A 30 -25.43 22.52 -26.93
N GLU A 31 -25.96 23.14 -25.89
CA GLU A 31 -27.04 24.11 -26.02
C GLU A 31 -26.84 25.20 -24.97
N GLY A 32 -26.92 26.46 -25.41
CA GLY A 32 -26.42 27.63 -24.69
C GLY A 32 -27.07 27.88 -23.32
N GLY A 33 -26.23 28.28 -22.36
CA GLY A 33 -26.65 28.80 -21.05
C GLY A 33 -25.44 29.18 -20.18
N ASP A 34 -25.33 30.48 -19.86
CA ASP A 34 -24.46 31.21 -18.92
C ASP A 34 -23.23 30.55 -18.23
N PRO A 35 -22.03 31.18 -18.24
CA PRO A 35 -20.81 30.68 -17.60
C PRO A 35 -20.75 30.86 -16.06
N ALA A 36 -21.89 31.13 -15.42
CA ALA A 36 -21.97 31.53 -14.02
C ALA A 36 -22.61 30.45 -13.11
N SER A 37 -22.30 29.18 -13.30
CA SER A 37 -22.44 28.23 -12.19
C SER A 37 -21.27 27.25 -12.20
N ARG A 38 -20.30 27.54 -11.33
CA ARG A 38 -19.44 26.50 -10.75
C ARG A 38 -20.36 25.54 -10.01
N SER A 39 -20.99 24.62 -10.74
CA SER A 39 -21.60 23.43 -10.18
C SER A 39 -20.48 22.72 -9.44
N LYS A 40 -20.46 22.90 -8.11
CA LYS A 40 -19.68 22.06 -7.21
C LYS A 40 -20.19 20.66 -7.47
N SER A 41 -19.57 19.96 -8.43
CA SER A 41 -19.91 18.61 -8.85
C SER A 41 -20.04 17.79 -7.59
N ARG A 42 -21.28 17.52 -7.18
CA ARG A 42 -21.58 16.77 -5.96
C ARG A 42 -21.00 15.39 -6.20
N VAL A 43 -19.84 15.12 -5.59
CA VAL A 43 -19.12 13.86 -5.78
C VAL A 43 -20.07 12.75 -5.39
N THR A 44 -20.43 11.88 -6.34
CA THR A 44 -21.38 10.81 -6.07
C THR A 44 -20.80 9.83 -5.04
N PRO A 45 -21.64 9.16 -4.23
CA PRO A 45 -21.17 8.16 -3.26
C PRO A 45 -20.29 7.07 -3.91
N LEU A 46 -20.55 6.71 -5.17
CA LEU A 46 -19.74 5.77 -5.93
C LEU A 46 -18.33 6.31 -6.22
N VAL A 47 -18.20 7.58 -6.61
CA VAL A 47 -16.89 8.21 -6.85
C VAL A 47 -16.11 8.32 -5.54
N LEU A 48 -16.76 8.69 -4.44
CA LEU A 48 -16.13 8.69 -3.11
C LEU A 48 -15.63 7.29 -2.71
N ARG A 49 -16.43 6.25 -2.94
CA ARG A 49 -16.03 4.86 -2.68
C ARG A 49 -14.84 4.44 -3.52
N LYS A 50 -14.82 4.74 -4.82
CA LYS A 50 -13.67 4.47 -5.71
C LYS A 50 -12.40 5.19 -5.26
N ARG A 51 -12.51 6.48 -4.87
CA ARG A 51 -11.37 7.26 -4.33
C ARG A 51 -10.81 6.65 -3.05
N ARG A 52 -11.68 6.22 -2.13
CA ARG A 52 -11.28 5.54 -0.89
C ARG A 52 -10.55 4.23 -1.17
N LEU A 53 -11.06 3.41 -2.09
CA LEU A 53 -10.41 2.15 -2.48
C LEU A 53 -9.02 2.40 -3.08
N ALA A 54 -8.89 3.39 -3.96
CA ALA A 54 -7.61 3.79 -4.55
C ALA A 54 -6.63 4.30 -3.47
N ALA A 55 -7.10 5.08 -2.50
CA ALA A 55 -6.28 5.55 -1.38
C ALA A 55 -5.79 4.38 -0.52
N ASN A 56 -6.66 3.44 -0.16
CA ASN A 56 -6.30 2.25 0.61
C ASN A 56 -5.28 1.37 -0.14
N ALA A 57 -5.41 1.24 -1.46
CA ALA A 57 -4.45 0.51 -2.28
C ALA A 57 -3.06 1.16 -2.25
N ARG A 58 -2.99 2.49 -2.30
CA ARG A 58 -1.71 3.23 -2.18
C ARG A 58 -1.08 3.04 -0.80
N GLU A 59 -1.86 3.13 0.28
CA GLU A 59 -1.31 2.94 1.63
C GLU A 59 -0.80 1.52 1.84
N ARG A 60 -1.48 0.51 1.30
CA ARG A 60 -0.98 -0.87 1.32
C ARG A 60 0.39 -0.99 0.64
N ARG A 61 0.57 -0.38 -0.54
CA ARG A 61 1.87 -0.38 -1.23
C ARG A 61 2.94 0.35 -0.42
N ARG A 62 2.60 1.51 0.17
CA ARG A 62 3.51 2.24 1.06
C ARG A 62 3.97 1.36 2.24
N MET A 63 3.03 0.65 2.88
CA MET A 63 3.33 -0.22 4.00
C MET A 63 4.11 -1.48 3.59
N GLN A 64 3.86 -2.03 2.40
CA GLN A 64 4.65 -3.13 1.83
C GLN A 64 6.12 -2.72 1.64
N ASN A 65 6.38 -1.53 1.09
CA ASN A 65 7.74 -1.01 0.94
C ASN A 65 8.44 -0.84 2.29
N LEU A 66 7.73 -0.36 3.31
CA LEU A 66 8.26 -0.27 4.68
C LEU A 66 8.63 -1.65 5.23
N ASN A 67 7.74 -2.63 5.08
CA ASN A 67 7.99 -3.99 5.57
C ASN A 67 9.19 -4.64 4.84
N GLN A 68 9.33 -4.43 3.52
CA GLN A 68 10.51 -4.88 2.78
C GLN A 68 11.82 -4.27 3.31
N ALA A 69 11.80 -3.01 3.74
CA ALA A 69 12.97 -2.40 4.36
C ALA A 69 13.30 -3.04 5.71
N PHE A 70 12.28 -3.38 6.52
CA PHE A 70 12.48 -4.17 7.75
C PHE A 70 13.06 -5.55 7.47
N ASP A 71 12.58 -6.24 6.43
CA ASP A 71 13.10 -7.57 6.04
C ASP A 71 14.56 -7.48 5.63
N ARG A 72 14.94 -6.47 4.84
CA ARG A 72 16.35 -6.21 4.49
C ARG A 72 17.19 -5.89 5.72
N LEU A 73 16.68 -5.10 6.66
CA LEU A 73 17.41 -4.81 7.89
C LEU A 73 17.72 -6.11 8.65
N ARG A 74 16.74 -7.02 8.77
CA ARG A 74 16.91 -8.31 9.44
C ARG A 74 18.00 -9.19 8.84
N THR A 75 18.30 -9.07 7.53
CA THR A 75 19.38 -9.87 6.92
C THR A 75 20.77 -9.43 7.37
N PHE A 76 20.92 -8.21 7.90
CA PHE A 76 22.19 -7.71 8.44
C PHE A 76 22.33 -7.93 9.95
N LEU A 77 21.26 -8.36 10.63
CA LEU A 77 21.31 -8.58 12.07
C LEU A 77 21.78 -10.00 12.39
N PRO A 78 22.54 -10.18 13.47
CA PRO A 78 22.96 -11.51 13.90
C PRO A 78 21.73 -12.37 14.21
N GLN A 79 21.62 -13.52 13.55
CA GLN A 79 20.49 -14.44 13.72
C GLN A 79 20.65 -15.23 15.02
N LEU A 80 19.72 -15.06 15.96
CA LEU A 80 19.74 -15.75 17.25
C LEU A 80 19.18 -17.17 17.13
N GLY A 81 19.72 -18.00 16.24
CA GLY A 81 19.50 -19.46 16.15
C GLY A 81 18.06 -19.97 16.04
N GLN A 82 17.05 -19.10 16.05
CA GLN A 82 15.65 -19.44 16.00
C GLN A 82 15.13 -19.03 14.63
N ASP A 83 14.43 -19.96 13.98
CA ASP A 83 13.72 -19.77 12.70
C ASP A 83 12.56 -18.76 12.79
N ARG A 84 12.52 -17.97 13.87
CA ARG A 84 11.50 -16.97 14.17
C ARG A 84 11.98 -15.58 13.72
N GLN A 85 11.13 -14.91 12.95
CA GLN A 85 11.33 -13.50 12.61
C GLN A 85 11.12 -12.58 13.82
N LEU A 86 11.99 -11.58 13.93
CA LEU A 86 11.93 -10.54 14.95
C LEU A 86 10.77 -9.57 14.69
N SER A 87 10.10 -9.13 15.75
CA SER A 87 9.14 -8.03 15.67
C SER A 87 9.81 -6.72 15.23
N LYS A 88 9.02 -5.71 14.86
CA LYS A 88 9.54 -4.39 14.45
C LYS A 88 10.38 -3.74 15.56
N TYR A 89 9.90 -3.82 16.80
CA TYR A 89 10.59 -3.28 17.96
C TYR A 89 11.92 -4.03 18.20
N GLU A 90 11.88 -5.36 18.26
CA GLU A 90 13.09 -6.18 18.45
C GLU A 90 14.12 -5.95 17.33
N THR A 91 13.66 -5.78 16.08
CA THR A 91 14.53 -5.49 14.93
C THR A 91 15.27 -4.15 15.13
N LEU A 92 14.57 -3.10 15.57
CA LEU A 92 15.20 -1.79 15.80
C LEU A 92 16.14 -1.82 17.01
N GLN A 93 15.73 -2.47 18.10
CA GLN A 93 16.56 -2.60 19.30
C GLN A 93 17.85 -3.36 18.97
N MET A 94 17.76 -4.49 18.28
CA MET A 94 18.95 -5.26 17.91
C MET A 94 19.84 -4.51 16.92
N ALA A 95 19.27 -3.76 15.97
CA ALA A 95 20.07 -2.93 15.07
C ALA A 95 20.90 -1.89 15.84
N GLN A 96 20.29 -1.21 16.82
CA GLN A 96 21.01 -0.26 17.67
C GLN A 96 22.13 -0.95 18.45
N THR A 97 21.83 -2.05 19.14
CA THR A 97 22.83 -2.83 19.90
C THR A 97 23.96 -3.31 19.00
N TYR A 98 23.64 -3.78 17.79
CA TYR A 98 24.64 -4.33 16.88
C TYR A 98 25.57 -3.25 16.33
N ILE A 99 25.04 -2.07 15.97
CA ILE A 99 25.87 -0.93 15.57
C ILE A 99 26.85 -0.55 16.69
N THR A 100 26.40 -0.44 17.95
CA THR A 100 27.28 -0.14 19.08
C THR A 100 28.37 -1.19 19.26
N ALA A 101 28.01 -2.48 19.22
CA ALA A 101 28.99 -3.57 19.35
C ALA A 101 30.05 -3.55 18.24
N LEU A 102 29.68 -3.17 17.01
CA LEU A 102 30.62 -3.01 15.91
C LEU A 102 31.58 -1.83 16.13
N TYR A 103 31.10 -0.70 16.68
CA TYR A 103 31.97 0.42 17.06
C TYR A 103 32.97 0.00 18.13
N ASP A 104 32.51 -0.64 19.20
CA ASP A 104 33.37 -1.09 20.30
C ASP A 104 34.47 -2.06 19.80
N LEU A 105 34.12 -2.95 18.86
CA LEU A 105 35.06 -3.89 18.25
C LEU A 105 36.15 -3.19 17.42
N LEU A 106 35.80 -2.08 16.75
CA LEU A 106 36.76 -1.30 15.96
C LEU A 106 37.71 -0.51 16.86
N ASP A 107 37.21 0.04 17.96
CA ASP A 107 38.02 0.81 18.93
C ASP A 107 38.97 -0.08 19.74
N GLN A 108 38.62 -1.37 19.93
CA GLN A 108 39.47 -2.34 20.62
C GLN A 108 40.65 -2.86 19.77
N ARG A 109 40.74 -2.50 18.49
CA ARG A 109 41.85 -2.96 17.63
C ARG A 109 43.09 -2.08 17.88
N PRO A 110 44.21 -2.64 18.38
CA PRO A 110 45.44 -1.87 18.53
C PRO A 110 45.86 -1.34 17.15
N GLN A 111 46.23 -0.05 17.10
CA GLN A 111 46.83 0.57 15.93
C GLN A 111 48.29 0.08 15.87
N ASP A 112 48.56 -0.96 15.09
CA ASP A 112 49.91 -1.36 14.71
C ASP A 112 50.47 -0.41 13.63
#